data_AF-A0A2G5WZD5-F1
#
_entry.id   AF-A0A2G5WZD5-F1
#
_cell.length_a   1.000
_cell.length_b   1.000
_cell.length_c   1.000
_cell.angle_alpha   90.00
_cell.angle_beta   90.00
_cell.angle_gamma   90.00
#
_symmetry.space_group_name_H-M   'P 1'
#
loop_
_entity.id
_entity.type
_entity.pdbx_description
1 polymer ?
#
loop_
_entity_poly.entity_id
_entity_poly.type
_entity_poly.pdbx_seq_one_letter_code
_entity_poly.pdbx_strand_id
1 'polypeptide(L)'
;LDVAHVVINYLNEKTGKQFKAQSTATKKFINGRMKEGYTQEDFMKVVDLKVSEWIHHAEFNRFLRPSTLFNATNFENYVNELAAVQKPKKRMLALPVLDFNKGDEHV
;
A
#
# COMPACT_ATOMS: atom_id res chain seq x y z
N LEU A 1 -8.29 12.11 21.42
CA LEU A 1 -8.53 12.23 19.96
C LEU A 1 -8.81 10.84 19.43
N ASP A 2 -9.86 10.67 18.61
CA ASP A 2 -10.22 9.37 18.03
C ASP A 2 -9.28 9.00 16.87
N VAL A 3 -9.02 7.70 16.64
CA VAL A 3 -8.09 7.20 15.61
C VAL A 3 -8.49 7.71 14.22
N ALA A 4 -9.79 7.78 13.92
CA ALA A 4 -10.26 8.30 12.65
C ALA A 4 -9.87 9.76 12.43
N HIS A 5 -9.77 10.56 13.50
CA HIS A 5 -9.34 11.94 13.41
C HIS A 5 -7.85 12.05 13.08
N VAL A 6 -7.02 11.24 13.73
CA VAL A 6 -5.57 11.25 13.51
C VAL A 6 -5.24 10.82 12.08
N VAL A 7 -5.79 9.69 11.63
CA VAL A 7 -5.54 9.13 10.29
C VAL A 7 -5.98 10.08 9.18
N ILE A 8 -7.12 10.76 9.34
CA ILE A 8 -7.66 11.63 8.28
C ILE A 8 -6.94 12.97 8.22
N ASN A 9 -6.56 13.51 9.38
CA ASN A 9 -5.70 14.70 9.38
C ASN A 9 -4.35 14.39 8.74
N TYR A 10 -3.79 13.21 8.99
CA TYR A 10 -2.56 12.77 8.34
C TYR A 10 -2.72 12.66 6.81
N LEU A 11 -3.79 12.01 6.33
CA LEU A 11 -4.09 11.94 4.90
C LEU A 11 -4.25 13.33 4.28
N ASN A 12 -4.95 14.24 4.96
CA ASN A 12 -5.14 15.62 4.51
C ASN A 12 -3.80 16.36 4.39
N GLU A 13 -2.95 16.26 5.40
CA GLU A 13 -1.60 16.84 5.42
C GLU A 13 -0.76 16.34 4.24
N LYS A 14 -0.72 15.02 4.02
CA LYS A 14 0.08 14.41 2.95
C LYS A 14 -0.41 14.71 1.54
N THR A 15 -1.69 15.04 1.38
CA THR A 15 -2.31 15.20 0.05
C THR A 15 -2.74 16.62 -0.28
N GLY A 16 -2.68 17.54 0.69
CA GLY A 16 -3.26 18.88 0.58
C GLY A 16 -4.78 18.89 0.45
N LYS A 17 -5.46 17.77 0.77
CA LYS A 17 -6.93 17.63 0.69
C LYS A 17 -7.57 17.95 2.04
N GLN A 18 -8.90 18.09 2.05
CA GLN A 18 -9.66 18.47 3.24
C GLN A 18 -10.85 17.53 3.51
N PHE A 19 -10.57 16.25 3.73
CA PHE A 19 -11.57 15.26 4.12
C PHE A 19 -12.04 15.48 5.56
N LYS A 20 -13.33 15.21 5.81
CA LYS A 20 -13.95 15.38 7.13
C LYS A 20 -13.74 14.14 8.01
N ALA A 21 -12.81 14.24 8.96
CA ALA A 21 -12.54 13.23 9.99
C ALA A 21 -13.78 12.83 10.81
N GLN A 22 -14.70 13.78 11.03
CA GLN A 22 -15.89 13.55 11.86
C GLN A 22 -17.03 12.83 11.13
N SER A 23 -16.95 12.67 9.81
CA SER A 23 -18.04 12.08 9.03
C SER A 23 -18.27 10.61 9.38
N THR A 24 -19.54 10.20 9.43
CA THR A 24 -19.93 8.81 9.73
C THR A 24 -19.33 7.83 8.72
N ALA A 25 -19.28 8.20 7.44
CA ALA A 25 -18.70 7.36 6.39
C ALA A 25 -17.20 7.12 6.61
N THR A 26 -16.44 8.18 6.92
CA THR A 26 -15.00 8.09 7.18
C THR A 26 -14.71 7.25 8.43
N LYS A 27 -15.44 7.50 9.51
CA LYS A 27 -15.33 6.71 10.74
C LYS A 27 -15.66 5.23 10.50
N LYS A 28 -16.64 4.93 9.65
CA LYS A 28 -17.01 3.54 9.30
C LYS A 28 -15.84 2.78 8.68
N PHE A 29 -15.11 3.39 7.74
CA PHE A 29 -13.96 2.74 7.12
C PHE A 29 -12.87 2.42 8.14
N ILE A 30 -12.49 3.42 8.95
CA ILE A 30 -11.38 3.29 9.90
C ILE A 30 -11.74 2.34 11.04
N ASN A 31 -12.90 2.52 11.67
CA ASN A 31 -13.35 1.63 12.74
C ASN A 31 -13.56 0.20 12.23
N GLY A 32 -13.93 0.02 10.95
CA GLY A 32 -14.01 -1.29 10.31
C GLY A 32 -12.68 -2.03 10.33
N ARG A 33 -11.57 -1.38 9.92
CA ARG A 33 -10.25 -2.04 9.93
C ARG A 33 -9.70 -2.18 11.36
N MET A 34 -9.96 -1.23 12.25
CA MET A 34 -9.57 -1.35 13.67
C MET A 34 -10.19 -2.59 14.33
N LYS A 35 -11.46 -2.91 14.02
CA LYS A 35 -12.14 -4.12 14.50
C LYS A 35 -11.54 -5.42 13.96
N GLU A 36 -10.84 -5.36 12.84
CA GLU A 36 -10.15 -6.50 12.24
C GLU A 36 -8.72 -6.67 12.78
N GLY A 37 -8.28 -5.79 13.68
CA GLY A 37 -6.98 -5.89 14.34
C GLY A 37 -5.89 -5.00 13.73
N TYR A 38 -6.21 -4.18 12.72
CA TYR A 38 -5.25 -3.22 12.17
C TYR A 38 -5.03 -2.04 13.11
N THR A 39 -3.80 -1.52 13.11
CA THR A 39 -3.36 -0.45 14.00
C THR A 39 -3.38 0.91 13.29
N GLN A 40 -3.37 2.00 14.07
CA GLN A 40 -3.19 3.36 13.54
C GLN A 40 -1.95 3.48 12.65
N GLU A 41 -0.85 2.82 13.02
CA GLU A 41 0.40 2.84 12.24
C GLU A 41 0.23 2.19 10.87
N ASP A 42 -0.56 1.12 10.76
CA ASP A 42 -0.85 0.47 9.47
C ASP A 42 -1.56 1.44 8.51
N PHE A 43 -2.49 2.25 9.03
CA PHE A 43 -3.13 3.30 8.23
C PHE A 43 -2.12 4.33 7.74
N MET A 44 -1.22 4.79 8.61
CA MET A 44 -0.20 5.78 8.25
C MET A 44 0.72 5.23 7.15
N LYS A 45 1.18 3.97 7.28
CA LYS A 45 2.01 3.31 6.28
C LYS A 45 1.30 3.16 4.93
N VAL A 46 0.02 2.80 4.93
CA VAL A 46 -0.79 2.73 3.69
C VAL A 46 -0.94 4.11 3.04
N VAL A 47 -1.14 5.16 3.83
CA VAL A 47 -1.18 6.54 3.33
C VAL A 47 0.17 6.91 2.71
N ASP A 48 1.28 6.67 3.40
CA ASP A 48 2.62 7.00 2.90
C ASP A 48 2.94 6.25 1.60
N LEU A 49 2.65 4.95 1.54
CA LEU A 49 2.82 4.14 0.34
C LEU A 49 2.06 4.75 -0.84
N LYS A 50 0.75 4.92 -0.71
CA LYS A 50 -0.07 5.36 -1.85
C LYS A 50 0.11 6.82 -2.19
N VAL A 51 0.45 7.68 -1.23
CA VAL A 51 0.86 9.05 -1.53
C VAL A 51 2.15 9.05 -2.35
N SER A 52 3.17 8.28 -1.96
CA SER A 52 4.43 8.21 -2.70
C SER A 52 4.25 7.73 -4.14
N GLU A 53 3.32 6.79 -4.35
CA GLU A 53 3.03 6.25 -5.67
C GLU A 53 2.14 7.17 -6.51
N TRP A 54 1.09 7.78 -5.94
CA TRP A 54 0.00 8.35 -6.74
C TRP A 54 -0.04 9.87 -6.76
N ILE A 55 0.61 10.57 -5.83
CA ILE A 55 0.39 12.02 -5.68
C ILE A 55 0.83 12.82 -6.91
N HIS A 56 1.87 12.37 -7.61
CA HIS A 56 2.40 13.01 -8.82
C HIS A 56 1.78 12.50 -10.12
N HIS A 57 0.88 11.52 -10.07
CA HIS A 57 0.16 11.02 -11.24
C HIS A 57 -1.27 11.53 -11.23
N ALA A 58 -1.61 12.44 -12.14
CA ALA A 58 -2.89 13.15 -12.16
C ALA A 58 -4.11 12.20 -12.15
N GLU A 59 -4.01 11.10 -12.89
CA GLU A 59 -5.03 10.06 -12.99
C GLU A 59 -5.23 9.25 -11.70
N PHE A 60 -4.17 9.10 -10.89
CA PHE A 60 -4.22 8.34 -9.64
C PHE A 60 -4.44 9.21 -8.40
N ASN A 61 -4.04 10.48 -8.41
CA ASN A 61 -4.19 11.40 -7.28
C ASN A 61 -5.65 11.50 -6.78
N ARG A 62 -6.63 11.41 -7.69
CA ARG A 62 -8.08 11.40 -7.35
C ARG A 62 -8.51 10.22 -6.47
N PHE A 63 -7.72 9.14 -6.43
CA PHE A 63 -7.98 7.96 -5.62
C PHE A 63 -7.36 8.03 -4.21
N LEU A 64 -6.61 9.08 -3.90
CA LEU A 64 -6.11 9.37 -2.53
C LEU A 64 -7.26 9.91 -1.66
N ARG A 65 -8.22 9.05 -1.32
CA ARG A 65 -9.41 9.35 -0.53
C ARG A 65 -9.74 8.21 0.45
N PRO A 66 -10.42 8.50 1.58
CA PRO A 66 -10.69 7.49 2.61
C PRO A 66 -11.42 6.25 2.08
N SER A 67 -12.40 6.44 1.20
CA SER A 67 -13.19 5.32 0.65
C SER A 67 -12.39 4.40 -0.28
N THR A 68 -11.26 4.84 -0.82
CA THR A 68 -10.41 3.99 -1.64
C THR A 68 -9.33 3.36 -0.78
N LEU A 69 -8.63 4.16 0.01
CA LEU A 69 -7.50 3.70 0.82
C LEU A 69 -7.94 2.75 1.93
N PHE A 70 -9.08 3.01 2.57
CA PHE A 70 -9.54 2.31 3.76
C PHE A 70 -10.79 1.45 3.50
N ASN A 71 -11.13 1.21 2.24
CA ASN A 71 -12.04 0.13 1.90
C ASN A 71 -11.39 -1.22 2.27
N ALA A 72 -12.21 -2.19 2.65
CA ALA A 72 -11.74 -3.45 3.18
C ALA A 72 -10.71 -4.17 2.30
N THR A 73 -11.08 -4.42 1.06
CA THR A 73 -10.27 -5.17 0.09
C THR A 73 -9.00 -4.40 -0.26
N ASN A 74 -9.12 -3.08 -0.49
CA ASN A 74 -7.98 -2.25 -0.84
C ASN A 74 -6.97 -2.15 0.31
N PHE A 75 -7.45 -1.95 1.54
CA PHE A 75 -6.59 -1.80 2.70
C PHE A 75 -5.75 -3.05 2.94
N GLU A 76 -6.37 -4.23 2.92
CA GLU A 76 -5.68 -5.52 3.03
C GLU A 76 -4.63 -5.69 1.91
N ASN A 77 -4.97 -5.37 0.67
CA ASN A 77 -4.02 -5.42 -0.45
C ASN A 77 -2.81 -4.51 -0.23
N TYR A 78 -3.02 -3.28 0.25
CA TYR A 78 -1.93 -2.33 0.49
C TYR A 78 -1.05 -2.71 1.69
N VAL A 79 -1.63 -3.31 2.74
CA VAL A 79 -0.85 -3.89 3.85
C VAL A 79 0.02 -5.05 3.36
N ASN A 80 -0.52 -5.93 2.52
CA ASN A 80 0.24 -7.03 1.93
C ASN A 80 1.36 -6.54 0.99
N GLU A 81 1.13 -5.47 0.25
CA GLU A 81 2.13 -4.82 -0.59
C GLU A 81 3.31 -4.28 0.24
N LEU A 82 3.03 -3.62 1.37
CA LEU A 82 4.06 -3.19 2.33
C LEU A 82 4.90 -4.36 2.85
N ALA A 83 4.28 -5.51 3.11
CA ALA A 83 4.98 -6.72 3.54
C ALA A 83 5.86 -7.32 2.43
N ALA A 84 5.47 -7.18 1.15
CA ALA A 84 6.24 -7.65 0.01
C ALA A 84 7.48 -6.80 -0.26
N VAL A 85 7.41 -5.47 -0.05
CA VAL A 85 8.56 -4.56 -0.20
C VAL A 85 9.65 -4.87 0.83
N GLN A 86 9.28 -5.34 2.02
CA GLN A 86 10.24 -5.68 3.09
C GLN A 86 10.91 -7.04 2.95
N LYS A 87 10.39 -7.95 2.10
CA LYS A 87 11.08 -9.21 1.82
C LYS A 87 12.19 -8.94 0.81
N PRO A 88 13.49 -9.11 1.16
CA PRO A 88 14.53 -9.10 0.14
C PRO A 88 14.18 -10.17 -0.88
N LYS A 89 13.95 -9.75 -2.14
CA LYS A 89 13.85 -10.68 -3.26
C LYS A 89 15.14 -11.49 -3.27
N LYS A 90 15.11 -12.74 -2.77
CA LYS A 90 16.04 -13.77 -3.26
C LYS A 90 15.76 -13.89 -4.75
N ARG A 91 16.42 -13.06 -5.56
CA ARG A 91 16.61 -13.27 -6.99
C ARG A 91 17.48 -14.53 -7.11
N MET A 92 16.88 -15.70 -6.98
CA MET A 92 17.43 -16.92 -7.55
C MET A 92 16.81 -17.10 -8.93
N LEU A 93 17.20 -16.22 -9.86
CA LEU A 93 17.29 -16.60 -11.26
C LEU A 93 18.78 -16.84 -11.50
N ALA A 94 19.26 -18.01 -11.06
CA ALA A 94 20.45 -18.55 -11.69
C ALA A 94 20.02 -18.86 -13.13
N LEU A 95 20.35 -17.96 -14.05
CA LEU A 95 20.34 -18.29 -15.47
C LEU A 95 21.14 -19.59 -15.62
N PRO A 96 20.58 -20.68 -16.18
CA PRO A 96 21.43 -21.78 -16.58
C PRO A 96 22.42 -21.19 -17.58
N VAL A 97 23.70 -21.20 -17.23
CA VAL A 97 24.77 -20.91 -18.19
C VAL A 97 24.66 -22.01 -19.23
N LEU A 98 24.10 -21.69 -20.39
CA LEU A 98 24.17 -22.55 -21.57
C LEU A 98 25.64 -22.56 -21.98
N ASP A 99 26.36 -23.59 -21.58
CA ASP A 99 27.74 -23.80 -21.99
C ASP A 99 27.74 -24.40 -23.41
N PHE A 100 27.93 -23.54 -24.40
CA PHE A 100 28.02 -23.91 -25.81
C PHE A 100 29.39 -24.52 -26.19
N ASN A 101 30.33 -24.69 -25.24
CA ASN A 101 31.64 -25.28 -25.54
C ASN A 101 31.69 -26.80 -25.45
N LYS A 102 30.57 -27.46 -25.11
CA LYS A 102 30.47 -28.91 -25.23
C LYS A 102 30.00 -29.25 -26.64
N GLY A 103 30.95 -29.24 -27.57
CA GLY A 103 30.78 -29.89 -28.86
C GLY A 103 30.35 -31.34 -28.65
N ASP A 104 29.35 -31.75 -29.42
CA ASP A 104 28.94 -33.15 -29.57
C ASP A 104 30.09 -33.91 -30.23
N GLU A 105 31.05 -34.36 -29.42
CA GLU A 105 31.96 -35.43 -29.83
C GLU A 105 31.40 -36.73 -29.29
N HIS A 106 30.59 -37.44 -30.09
CA HIS A 106 30.60 -38.89 -30.17
C HIS A 106 29.93 -39.34 -31.49
N VAL A 107 30.81 -39.61 -32.46
CA VAL A 107 30.83 -40.67 -33.49
C VAL A 107 29.52 -41.41 -33.79
#